data_AF-A0AA94HPI8-F1
#
_entry.id   AF-A0AA94HPI8-F1
#
_cell.length_a   1.000
_cell.length_b   1.000
_cell.length_c   1.000
_cell.angle_alpha   90.00
_cell.angle_beta   90.00
_cell.angle_gamma   90.00
#
_symmetry.space_group_name_H-M   'P 1'
#
loop_
_entity.id
_entity.type
_entity.pdbx_description
1 polymer ?
#
loop_
_entity_poly.entity_id
_entity_poly.type
_entity_poly.pdbx_seq_one_letter_code
_entity_poly.pdbx_strand_id
1 'polypeptide(L)'
;MTKELFALLCAAFVVLVALLVWLGIRGRRRRQRDITAPQGWIDATPSLVVDALYVATTRAGDPYDRIFAHGLGFRGRTRMAIDADGVQLLADRRELRIPATSIRSVERATWTIDRVVEPGGIIVIAHELGADVDTYVRVIGDDAPAFEALSALARGTTTTTAGEGLTP
;
A
#
# COMPACT_ATOMS: atom_id res chain seq x y z
N MET A 1 0.63 45.25 -28.70
CA MET A 1 0.70 43.78 -28.60
C MET A 1 -0.65 43.24 -29.07
N THR A 2 -0.72 42.59 -30.24
CA THR A 2 -1.98 42.18 -30.86
C THR A 2 -2.60 41.00 -30.11
N LYS A 3 -3.94 40.94 -30.09
CA LYS A 3 -4.73 39.90 -29.40
C LYS A 3 -4.29 38.48 -29.82
N GLU A 4 -3.92 38.33 -31.08
CA GLU A 4 -3.37 37.10 -31.67
C GLU A 4 -2.06 36.64 -31.04
N LEU A 5 -1.10 37.57 -30.81
CA LEU A 5 0.17 37.24 -30.17
C LEU A 5 -0.05 36.79 -28.71
N PHE A 6 -0.97 37.45 -28.00
CA PHE A 6 -1.34 37.07 -26.65
C PHE A 6 -2.00 35.68 -26.62
N ALA A 7 -2.93 35.40 -27.54
CA ALA A 7 -3.58 34.09 -27.65
C ALA A 7 -2.57 32.97 -27.94
N LEU A 8 -1.62 33.20 -28.84
CA LEU A 8 -0.56 32.23 -29.17
C LEU A 8 0.37 31.98 -27.97
N LEU A 9 0.73 33.02 -27.21
CA LEU A 9 1.54 32.86 -26.00
C LEU A 9 0.80 32.07 -24.92
N CYS A 10 -0.49 32.35 -24.70
CA CYS A 10 -1.32 31.57 -23.77
C CYS A 10 -1.43 30.11 -24.21
N ALA A 11 -1.67 29.85 -25.50
CA ALA A 11 -1.76 28.48 -26.02
C ALA A 11 -0.43 27.73 -25.86
N ALA A 12 0.70 28.37 -26.20
CA ALA A 12 2.03 27.79 -26.02
C ALA A 12 2.32 27.48 -24.54
N PHE A 13 1.91 28.36 -23.62
CA PHE A 13 2.04 28.14 -22.19
C PHE A 13 1.22 26.94 -21.71
N VAL A 14 -0.04 26.82 -22.15
CA VAL A 14 -0.89 25.66 -21.83
C VAL A 14 -0.28 24.35 -22.34
N VAL A 15 0.23 24.35 -23.57
CA VAL A 15 0.90 23.18 -24.16
C VAL A 15 2.17 22.82 -23.38
N LEU A 16 2.97 23.82 -23.00
CA LEU A 16 4.17 23.62 -22.19
C LEU A 16 3.83 23.00 -20.83
N VAL A 17 2.83 23.54 -20.13
CA VAL A 17 2.37 23.00 -18.84
C VAL A 17 1.86 21.56 -19.02
N ALA A 18 1.06 21.29 -20.06
CA ALA A 18 0.57 19.95 -20.36
C ALA A 18 1.70 18.94 -20.62
N LEU A 19 2.75 19.35 -21.34
CA LEU A 19 3.93 18.52 -21.59
C LEU A 19 4.71 18.24 -20.30
N LEU A 20 4.90 19.24 -19.43
CA LEU A 20 5.56 19.05 -18.13
C LEU A 20 4.77 18.09 -17.23
N VAL A 21 3.44 18.23 -17.18
CA VAL A 21 2.56 17.31 -16.45
C VAL A 21 2.68 15.89 -17.02
N TRP A 22 2.64 15.74 -18.35
CA TRP A 22 2.76 14.44 -19.00
C TRP A 22 4.12 13.77 -18.73
N LEU A 23 5.22 14.53 -18.80
CA LEU A 23 6.56 14.04 -18.45
C LEU A 23 6.63 13.62 -16.98
N GLY A 24 6.04 14.38 -16.06
CA GLY A 24 5.95 14.04 -14.64
C GLY A 24 5.19 12.73 -14.40
N ILE A 25 4.02 12.56 -15.04
CA ILE A 25 3.24 11.32 -14.96
C ILE A 25 4.03 10.15 -15.54
N ARG A 26 4.71 10.34 -16.68
CA ARG A 26 5.54 9.29 -17.31
C ARG A 26 6.72 8.90 -16.43
N GLY A 27 7.37 9.87 -15.79
CA GLY A 27 8.45 9.63 -14.83
C GLY A 27 7.98 8.81 -13.63
N ARG A 28 6.84 9.19 -13.03
CA ARG A 28 6.23 8.43 -11.93
C ARG A 28 5.85 7.01 -12.34
N ARG A 29 5.22 6.83 -13.52
CA ARG A 29 4.91 5.50 -14.05
C ARG A 29 6.16 4.66 -14.26
N ARG A 30 7.27 5.24 -14.72
CA ARG A 30 8.55 4.53 -14.89
C ARG A 30 9.14 4.05 -13.57
N ARG A 31 9.02 4.84 -12.50
CA ARG A 31 9.52 4.50 -11.16
C ARG A 31 8.71 3.42 -10.44
N GLN A 32 7.50 3.14 -10.91
CA GLN A 32 6.57 2.18 -10.29
C GLN A 32 6.29 0.97 -11.22
N ARG A 33 7.17 0.67 -12.18
CA ARG A 33 7.00 -0.48 -13.11
C ARG A 33 7.43 -1.81 -12.48
N ASP A 34 8.25 -1.73 -11.46
CA ASP A 34 8.72 -2.82 -10.60
C ASP A 34 7.62 -3.31 -9.64
N ILE A 35 6.57 -2.51 -9.42
CA ILE A 35 5.43 -2.92 -8.61
C ILE A 35 4.57 -3.93 -9.38
N THR A 36 4.48 -5.15 -8.83
CA THR A 36 3.65 -6.23 -9.37
C THR A 36 2.18 -5.95 -9.08
N ALA A 37 1.28 -6.47 -9.93
CA ALA A 37 -0.15 -6.37 -9.66
C ALA A 37 -0.50 -7.15 -8.39
N PRO A 38 -1.28 -6.56 -7.45
CA PRO A 38 -1.82 -7.25 -6.30
C PRO A 38 -2.55 -8.53 -6.69
N GLN A 39 -2.39 -9.56 -5.84
CA GLN A 39 -3.23 -10.75 -5.92
C GLN A 39 -4.69 -10.37 -5.64
N GLY A 40 -5.60 -11.01 -6.37
CA GLY A 40 -7.04 -10.84 -6.19
C GLY A 40 -7.55 -11.49 -4.91
N TRP A 41 -8.82 -11.29 -4.62
CA TRP A 41 -9.49 -11.91 -3.50
C TRP A 41 -9.54 -13.44 -3.66
N ILE A 42 -9.30 -14.15 -2.56
CA ILE A 42 -9.42 -15.60 -2.48
C ILE A 42 -10.52 -15.98 -1.50
N ASP A 43 -11.21 -17.09 -1.80
CA ASP A 43 -12.22 -17.64 -0.91
C ASP A 43 -11.55 -18.41 0.25
N ALA A 44 -11.08 -17.66 1.24
CA ALA A 44 -10.48 -18.18 2.46
C ALA A 44 -11.37 -17.85 3.66
N THR A 45 -11.45 -18.78 4.62
CA THR A 45 -12.20 -18.55 5.86
C THR A 45 -11.44 -17.56 6.75
N PRO A 46 -11.95 -16.33 6.96
CA PRO A 46 -11.24 -15.34 7.76
C PRO A 46 -11.32 -15.70 9.25
N SER A 47 -10.19 -15.59 9.94
CA SER A 47 -10.13 -15.69 11.40
C SER A 47 -10.60 -14.40 12.07
N LEU A 48 -10.41 -13.26 11.39
CA LEU A 48 -10.82 -11.95 11.87
C LEU A 48 -11.24 -11.05 10.70
N VAL A 49 -12.36 -10.36 10.84
CA VAL A 49 -12.80 -9.33 9.89
C VAL A 49 -13.02 -8.04 10.64
N VAL A 50 -12.35 -6.97 10.21
CA VAL A 50 -12.48 -5.63 10.80
C VAL A 50 -12.77 -4.58 9.74
N ASP A 51 -13.54 -3.57 10.12
CA ASP A 51 -13.69 -2.37 9.31
C ASP A 51 -12.43 -1.52 9.43
N ALA A 52 -11.93 -1.05 8.29
CA ALA A 52 -10.71 -0.27 8.22
C ALA A 52 -10.79 0.83 7.17
N LEU A 53 -9.80 1.71 7.18
CA LEU A 53 -9.54 2.72 6.19
C LEU A 53 -8.19 2.38 5.56
N TYR A 54 -8.21 2.07 4.27
CA TYR A 54 -7.00 2.01 3.48
C TYR A 54 -6.50 3.44 3.27
N VAL A 55 -5.29 3.73 3.75
CA VAL A 55 -4.72 5.08 3.72
C VAL A 55 -3.88 5.27 2.46
N ALA A 56 -2.85 4.45 2.30
CA ALA A 56 -1.94 4.47 1.17
C ALA A 56 -1.04 3.23 1.15
N THR A 57 -0.46 2.93 0.00
CA THR A 57 0.75 2.11 -0.10
C THR A 57 1.88 2.98 -0.62
N THR A 58 3.06 2.90 -0.01
CA THR A 58 4.25 3.66 -0.37
C THR A 58 5.42 2.72 -0.59
N ARG A 59 6.52 3.24 -1.10
CA ARG A 59 7.78 2.49 -1.11
C ARG A 59 8.30 2.34 0.32
N ALA A 60 8.94 1.21 0.61
CA ALA A 60 9.50 0.96 1.94
C ALA A 60 10.52 2.05 2.30
N GLY A 61 10.34 2.66 3.47
CA GLY A 61 11.24 3.70 3.98
C GLY A 61 11.17 5.06 3.27
N ASP A 62 10.38 5.19 2.19
CA ASP A 62 10.02 6.48 1.59
C ASP A 62 8.50 6.63 1.59
N PRO A 63 7.94 7.18 2.68
CA PRO A 63 6.51 7.45 2.73
C PRO A 63 6.05 8.30 1.53
N TYR A 64 6.89 9.22 1.02
CA TYR A 64 6.46 10.26 0.06
C TYR A 64 6.27 9.69 -1.35
N ASP A 65 6.87 8.54 -1.62
CA ASP A 65 6.64 7.80 -2.86
C ASP A 65 5.37 6.94 -2.76
N ARG A 66 4.21 7.62 -2.81
CA ARG A 66 2.92 6.94 -2.91
C ARG A 66 2.82 6.15 -4.22
N ILE A 67 2.45 4.89 -4.10
CA ILE A 67 2.26 3.98 -5.22
C ILE A 67 0.85 4.16 -5.77
N PHE A 68 0.77 4.65 -7.01
CA PHE A 68 -0.50 4.77 -7.75
C PHE A 68 -0.73 3.62 -8.73
N ALA A 69 0.30 2.80 -8.96
CA ALA A 69 0.21 1.59 -9.76
C ALA A 69 -0.92 0.68 -9.25
N HIS A 70 -1.62 0.04 -10.18
CA HIS A 70 -2.66 -0.96 -9.90
C HIS A 70 -3.83 -0.49 -9.03
N GLY A 71 -4.04 0.82 -8.86
CA GLY A 71 -5.15 1.37 -8.08
C GLY A 71 -4.84 1.57 -6.58
N LEU A 72 -3.60 1.34 -6.15
CA LEU A 72 -3.18 1.48 -4.75
C LEU A 72 -3.09 2.94 -4.26
N GLY A 73 -3.28 3.92 -5.16
CA GLY A 73 -3.13 5.33 -4.82
C GLY A 73 -4.36 5.97 -4.16
N PHE A 74 -5.50 5.28 -4.11
CA PHE A 74 -6.76 5.84 -3.63
C PHE A 74 -7.08 5.39 -2.21
N ARG A 75 -7.32 6.37 -1.33
CA ARG A 75 -7.81 6.13 0.02
C ARG A 75 -9.28 5.73 0.02
N GLY A 76 -9.67 4.81 0.89
CA GLY A 76 -11.05 4.32 0.94
C GLY A 76 -11.39 3.58 2.22
N ARG A 77 -12.69 3.47 2.51
CA ARG A 77 -13.19 2.52 3.51
C ARG A 77 -13.07 1.13 2.94
N THR A 78 -12.64 0.19 3.79
CA THR A 78 -12.41 -1.18 3.40
C THR A 78 -12.75 -2.12 4.54
N ARG A 79 -13.01 -3.39 4.22
CA ARG A 79 -13.04 -4.45 5.22
C ARG A 79 -11.76 -5.25 5.07
N MET A 80 -11.02 -5.35 6.16
CA MET A 80 -9.79 -6.13 6.23
C MET A 80 -10.14 -7.50 6.79
N ALA A 81 -9.99 -8.53 5.96
CA ALA A 81 -10.17 -9.92 6.33
C ALA A 81 -8.79 -10.56 6.52
N ILE A 82 -8.53 -11.06 7.71
CA ILE A 82 -7.28 -11.74 8.07
C ILE A 82 -7.59 -13.23 8.15
N ASP A 83 -6.72 -14.04 7.55
CA ASP A 83 -6.75 -15.50 7.60
C ASP A 83 -5.35 -16.04 7.96
N ALA A 84 -5.20 -17.36 8.01
CA ALA A 84 -3.92 -17.98 8.41
C ALA A 84 -2.78 -17.74 7.40
N ASP A 85 -3.12 -17.45 6.14
CA ASP A 85 -2.17 -17.35 5.03
C ASP A 85 -1.89 -15.89 4.63
N GLY A 86 -2.51 -14.91 5.30
CA GLY A 86 -2.32 -13.49 5.01
C GLY A 86 -3.50 -12.59 5.34
N VAL A 87 -3.53 -11.42 4.69
CA VAL A 87 -4.60 -10.42 4.83
C VAL A 87 -5.16 -10.00 3.46
N GLN A 88 -6.47 -9.75 3.42
CA GLN A 88 -7.23 -9.31 2.25
C GLN A 88 -7.95 -8.01 2.55
N LEU A 89 -7.87 -7.07 1.62
CA LEU A 89 -8.61 -5.81 1.70
C LEU A 89 -8.93 -5.26 0.31
N LEU A 90 -9.85 -4.30 0.27
CA LEU A 90 -10.15 -3.51 -0.92
C LEU A 90 -9.45 -2.14 -0.82
N ALA A 91 -8.52 -1.86 -1.73
CA ALA A 91 -7.99 -0.53 -1.95
C ALA A 91 -8.91 0.20 -2.95
N ASP A 92 -9.86 0.98 -2.42
CA ASP A 92 -10.97 1.58 -3.19
C ASP A 92 -11.83 0.52 -3.91
N ARG A 93 -11.57 0.24 -5.20
CA ARG A 93 -12.25 -0.81 -5.98
C ARG A 93 -11.32 -1.94 -6.42
N ARG A 94 -10.10 -1.96 -5.89
CA ARG A 94 -9.10 -2.98 -6.22
C ARG A 94 -8.95 -3.96 -5.06
N GLU A 95 -9.08 -5.23 -5.36
CA GLU A 95 -8.72 -6.31 -4.43
C GLU A 95 -7.20 -6.35 -4.23
N LEU A 96 -6.80 -6.37 -2.96
CA LEU A 96 -5.43 -6.50 -2.51
C LEU A 96 -5.35 -7.64 -1.51
N ARG A 97 -4.77 -8.76 -1.95
CA ARG A 97 -4.29 -9.83 -1.08
C ARG A 97 -2.80 -9.63 -0.79
N ILE A 98 -2.45 -9.63 0.49
CA ILE A 98 -1.07 -9.62 0.99
C ILE A 98 -0.83 -10.99 1.66
N PRO A 99 -0.08 -11.89 1.01
CA PRO A 99 0.30 -13.18 1.60
C PRO A 99 1.20 -13.00 2.81
N ALA A 100 1.04 -13.84 3.84
CA ALA A 100 1.89 -13.83 5.03
C ALA A 100 3.38 -13.98 4.69
N THR A 101 3.69 -14.76 3.65
CA THR A 101 5.06 -14.95 3.15
C THR A 101 5.70 -13.68 2.58
N SER A 102 4.89 -12.71 2.17
CA SER A 102 5.38 -11.41 1.68
C SER A 102 5.54 -10.37 2.79
N ILE A 103 4.98 -10.61 3.98
CA ILE A 103 5.01 -9.67 5.10
C ILE A 103 6.37 -9.77 5.79
N ARG A 104 7.10 -8.66 5.84
CA ARG A 104 8.38 -8.53 6.54
C ARG A 104 8.22 -8.07 7.98
N SER A 105 7.38 -7.07 8.20
CA SER A 105 7.10 -6.54 9.53
C SER A 105 5.73 -5.89 9.60
N VAL A 106 5.20 -5.81 10.81
CA VAL A 106 3.96 -5.10 11.11
C VAL A 106 4.26 -4.18 12.27
N GLU A 107 4.04 -2.89 12.07
CA GLU A 107 4.35 -1.85 13.05
C GLU A 107 3.14 -0.94 13.27
N ARG A 108 3.10 -0.28 14.42
CA ARG A 108 2.14 0.79 14.67
C ARG A 108 2.81 2.12 14.38
N ALA A 109 2.20 2.91 13.53
CA ALA A 109 2.58 4.29 13.28
C ALA A 109 1.53 5.24 13.87
N THR A 110 2.02 6.37 14.39
CA THR A 110 1.18 7.49 14.84
C THR A 110 0.97 8.52 13.72
N TRP A 111 1.76 8.42 12.64
CA TRP A 111 1.78 9.41 11.56
C TRP A 111 1.90 8.76 10.18
N THR A 112 1.25 9.37 9.21
CA THR A 112 1.45 9.19 7.76
C THR A 112 1.54 10.56 7.11
N ILE A 113 2.05 10.65 5.87
CA ILE A 113 2.34 11.94 5.20
C ILE A 113 1.18 12.91 5.14
N ASP A 114 -0.03 12.39 4.94
CA ASP A 114 -1.21 13.24 4.81
C ASP A 114 -1.99 13.35 6.14
N ARG A 115 -1.57 12.64 7.20
CA ARG A 115 -2.36 12.54 8.43
C ARG A 115 -1.57 12.16 9.67
N VAL A 116 -1.65 13.01 10.69
CA VAL A 116 -1.38 12.66 12.09
C VAL A 116 -2.67 12.09 12.68
N VAL A 117 -2.59 10.91 13.29
CA VAL A 117 -3.69 10.28 14.02
C VAL A 117 -3.36 10.21 15.51
N GLU A 118 -4.30 9.73 16.33
CA GLU A 118 -3.99 9.37 17.71
C GLU A 118 -2.79 8.40 17.75
N PRO A 119 -1.97 8.44 18.82
CA PRO A 119 -0.84 7.52 19.00
C PRO A 119 -1.20 6.06 18.69
N GLY A 120 -0.51 5.47 17.72
CA GLY A 120 -0.70 4.06 17.31
C GLY A 120 -1.93 3.76 16.46
N GLY A 121 -2.70 4.76 16.01
CA GLY A 121 -3.93 4.57 15.25
C GLY A 121 -3.77 4.16 13.77
N ILE A 122 -2.54 3.89 13.31
CA ILE A 122 -2.26 3.35 11.98
C ILE A 122 -1.41 2.10 12.13
N ILE A 123 -1.80 1.04 11.44
CA ILE A 123 -1.03 -0.17 11.26
C ILE A 123 -0.29 -0.07 9.93
N VAL A 124 1.02 -0.27 9.98
CA VAL A 124 1.90 -0.35 8.81
C VAL A 124 2.23 -1.81 8.57
N ILE A 125 1.92 -2.29 7.38
CA ILE A 125 2.25 -3.64 6.92
C ILE A 125 3.38 -3.48 5.91
N ALA A 126 4.61 -3.76 6.32
CA ALA A 126 5.75 -3.79 5.43
C ALA A 126 5.75 -5.13 4.70
N HIS A 127 5.59 -5.11 3.38
CA HIS A 127 5.52 -6.32 2.57
C HIS A 127 6.20 -6.15 1.22
N GLU A 128 6.30 -7.25 0.48
CA GLU A 128 6.78 -7.26 -0.89
C GLU A 128 5.62 -7.25 -1.89
N LEU A 129 5.73 -6.43 -2.92
CA LEU A 129 4.81 -6.40 -4.07
C LEU A 129 5.62 -6.19 -5.36
N GLY A 130 6.56 -7.10 -5.63
CA GLY A 130 7.59 -6.95 -6.67
C GLY A 130 8.74 -6.02 -6.26
N ALA A 131 8.46 -5.06 -5.36
CA ALA A 131 9.43 -4.29 -4.61
C ALA A 131 8.96 -4.15 -3.16
N ASP A 132 9.85 -3.63 -2.31
CA ASP A 132 9.55 -3.38 -0.91
C ASP A 132 8.59 -2.19 -0.76
N VAL A 133 7.44 -2.45 -0.16
CA VAL A 133 6.36 -1.48 0.03
C VAL A 133 5.82 -1.49 1.46
N ASP A 134 5.30 -0.34 1.89
CA ASP A 134 4.64 -0.16 3.17
C ASP A 134 3.17 0.17 2.92
N THR A 135 2.27 -0.70 3.39
CA THR A 135 0.82 -0.50 3.29
C THR A 135 0.26 0.00 4.61
N TYR A 136 -0.36 1.17 4.58
CA TYR A 136 -0.91 1.86 5.75
C TYR A 136 -2.41 1.67 5.84
N VAL A 137 -2.84 1.11 6.97
CA VAL A 137 -4.25 0.80 7.25
C VAL A 137 -4.63 1.35 8.62
N ARG A 138 -5.80 1.99 8.73
CA ARG A 138 -6.37 2.41 10.00
C ARG A 138 -7.61 1.59 10.32
N VAL A 139 -7.58 0.81 11.38
CA VAL A 139 -8.75 0.07 11.86
C VAL A 139 -9.76 1.04 12.46
N ILE A 140 -11.04 0.78 12.24
CA ILE A 140 -12.15 1.55 12.81
C ILE A 140 -12.58 0.84 14.09
N GLY A 141 -12.37 1.48 15.25
CA GLY A 141 -12.68 0.89 16.55
C GLY A 141 -11.42 0.36 17.25
N ASP A 142 -11.51 -0.82 17.86
CA ASP A 142 -10.39 -1.47 18.54
C ASP A 142 -9.42 -2.10 17.51
N ASP A 143 -8.18 -1.64 17.52
CA ASP A 143 -7.12 -2.08 16.61
C ASP A 143 -6.28 -3.24 17.18
N ALA A 144 -6.40 -3.54 18.47
CA ALA A 144 -5.57 -4.52 19.15
C ALA A 144 -5.69 -5.93 18.54
N PRO A 145 -6.91 -6.46 18.27
CA PRO A 145 -7.05 -7.80 17.68
C PRO A 145 -6.45 -7.87 16.27
N ALA A 146 -6.63 -6.82 15.48
CA ALA A 146 -6.11 -6.77 14.11
C ALA A 146 -4.59 -6.67 14.09
N PHE A 147 -4.02 -5.86 14.97
CA PHE A 147 -2.57 -5.73 15.10
C PHE A 147 -1.91 -7.02 15.57
N GLU A 148 -2.49 -7.70 16.57
CA GLU A 148 -2.00 -9.00 17.06
C GLU A 148 -2.04 -10.06 15.97
N ALA A 149 -3.16 -10.16 15.23
CA ALA A 149 -3.30 -11.12 14.13
C ALA A 149 -2.28 -10.86 13.01
N LEU A 150 -2.09 -9.62 12.59
CA LEU A 150 -1.08 -9.25 11.58
C LEU A 150 0.35 -9.49 12.08
N SER A 151 0.63 -9.18 13.34
CA SER A 151 1.94 -9.42 13.96
C SER A 151 2.23 -10.91 14.12
N ALA A 152 1.20 -11.75 14.32
CA ALA A 152 1.35 -13.20 14.32
C ALA A 152 1.70 -13.72 12.92
N LEU A 153 1.09 -13.18 11.86
CA LEU A 153 1.43 -13.54 10.48
C LEU A 153 2.89 -13.22 10.16
N ALA A 154 3.38 -12.04 10.55
CA ALA A 154 4.78 -11.66 10.32
C ALA A 154 5.78 -12.57 11.07
N ARG A 155 5.42 -13.07 12.25
CA ARG A 155 6.26 -13.99 13.05
C ARG A 155 6.22 -15.43 12.55
N GLY A 156 5.09 -15.87 12.01
CA GLY A 156 4.90 -17.23 11.50
C GLY A 156 5.85 -17.58 10.35
N THR A 157 6.20 -16.59 9.53
CA THR A 157 7.12 -16.73 8.39
C THR A 157 8.56 -17.06 8.83
N THR A 158 8.96 -16.66 10.03
CA THR A 158 10.33 -16.86 10.56
C THR A 158 10.61 -18.30 11.01
N THR A 159 9.59 -19.17 11.12
CA THR A 159 9.76 -20.51 11.75
C THR A 159 10.12 -21.64 10.77
N THR A 160 10.19 -21.40 9.45
CA THR A 160 10.56 -22.47 8.48
C THR A 160 12.02 -22.37 8.03
N THR A 161 13.00 -22.55 8.93
CA THR A 161 14.39 -22.91 8.55
C THR A 161 15.18 -23.66 9.65
N ALA A 162 14.58 -24.57 10.43
CA ALA A 162 15.41 -25.43 11.27
C ALA A 162 14.79 -26.81 11.51
N GLY A 163 15.34 -27.83 10.84
CA GLY A 163 15.32 -29.19 11.37
C GLY A 163 15.11 -30.33 10.38
N GLU A 164 16.06 -30.56 9.44
CA GLU A 164 16.33 -31.90 8.90
C GLU A 164 17.67 -31.86 8.14
N GLY A 165 18.75 -32.55 8.53
CA GLY A 165 18.96 -33.44 9.65
C GLY A 165 20.45 -33.60 9.92
N LEU A 166 20.79 -33.84 11.19
CA LEU A 166 22.07 -34.41 11.60
C LEU A 166 21.78 -35.86 12.00
N THR A 167 22.24 -36.79 11.13
CA THR A 167 22.80 -38.15 11.33
C THR A 167 22.36 -39.06 12.49
N PRO A 168 22.56 -40.38 12.33
CA PRO A 168 23.85 -40.97 12.72
C PRO A 168 24.63 -41.59 11.56
#